data_AF-A0A2I0X6Y3-F1
#
_entry.id   AF-A0A2I0X6Y3-F1
#
_cell.length_a   1.000
_cell.length_b   1.000
_cell.length_c   1.000
_cell.angle_alpha   90.00
_cell.angle_beta   90.00
_cell.angle_gamma   90.00
#
_symmetry.space_group_name_H-M   'P 1'
#
loop_
_entity.id
_entity.type
_entity.pdbx_description
1 polymer ?
#
loop_
_entity_poly.entity_id
_entity_poly.type
_entity_poly.pdbx_seq_one_letter_code
_entity_poly.pdbx_strand_id
1 'polypeptide(L)'
;MKAKERVPEKVIGEAQRAYAYRKLPGFGKGSVTERNNEMKSESILKAIVGILPSEKGSISCSFLLKLQESARMLHFCENIKRDLVKKMGRQLDEAHLSDLLFPANGEENAMYDDEKFNSIVKEFVMIERQQPALVFYSTKIDVGKLVDGYLMREIGIAG
;
A
#
# COMPACT_ATOMS: atom_id res chain seq x y z
N MET A 1 0.60 40.22 4.48
CA MET A 1 0.93 38.86 4.99
C MET A 1 0.60 37.85 3.90
N LYS A 2 1.60 37.25 3.24
CA LYS A 2 1.35 36.17 2.27
C LYS A 2 1.12 34.88 3.06
N ALA A 3 -0.09 34.32 2.99
CA ALA A 3 -0.35 33.00 3.53
C ALA A 3 0.59 32.02 2.84
N LYS A 4 1.34 31.25 3.63
CA LYS A 4 2.18 30.16 3.15
C LYS A 4 1.21 29.08 2.66
N GLU A 5 0.93 29.07 1.36
CA GLU A 5 0.01 28.12 0.75
C GLU A 5 0.50 26.70 1.09
N ARG A 6 -0.26 25.99 1.92
CA ARG A 6 0.07 24.63 2.34
C ARG A 6 -0.23 23.72 1.16
N VAL A 7 0.79 23.05 0.65
CA VAL A 7 0.64 22.10 -0.46
C VAL A 7 -0.33 20.98 -0.03
N PRO A 8 -1.36 20.65 -0.83
CA PRO A 8 -2.30 19.57 -0.50
C PRO A 8 -1.62 18.20 -0.39
N GLU A 9 -2.04 17.35 0.56
CA GLU A 9 -1.42 16.02 0.78
C GLU A 9 -1.54 15.11 -0.44
N LYS A 10 -2.62 15.23 -1.21
CA LYS A 10 -2.77 14.54 -2.50
C LYS A 10 -1.67 14.88 -3.51
N VAL A 11 -1.26 16.15 -3.58
CA VAL A 11 -0.17 16.58 -4.48
C VAL A 11 1.16 16.01 -4.00
N ILE A 12 1.37 15.98 -2.68
CA ILE A 12 2.56 15.38 -2.06
C ILE A 12 2.62 13.88 -2.38
N GLY A 13 1.52 13.15 -2.20
CA GLY A 13 1.44 11.71 -2.46
C GLY A 13 1.68 11.36 -3.93
N GLU A 14 1.10 12.12 -4.87
CA GLU A 14 1.36 11.92 -6.30
C GLU A 14 2.82 12.23 -6.69
N ALA A 15 3.42 13.27 -6.10
CA ALA A 15 4.84 13.56 -6.31
C ALA A 15 5.74 12.44 -5.78
N GLN A 16 5.43 11.89 -4.60
CA GLN A 16 6.16 10.74 -4.03
C GLN A 16 6.00 9.49 -4.89
N ARG A 17 4.80 9.24 -5.40
CA ARG A 17 4.54 8.17 -6.37
C ARG A 17 5.42 8.34 -7.60
N ALA A 18 5.37 9.50 -8.26
CA ALA A 18 6.19 9.76 -9.44
C ALA A 18 7.69 9.58 -9.16
N TYR A 19 8.16 10.03 -7.99
CA TYR A 19 9.55 9.86 -7.58
C TYR A 19 9.93 8.38 -7.37
N ALA A 20 9.10 7.60 -6.67
CA ALA A 20 9.29 6.17 -6.49
C ALA A 20 9.37 5.43 -7.82
N TYR A 21 8.45 5.71 -8.75
CA TYR A 21 8.44 5.12 -10.10
C TYR A 21 9.70 5.42 -10.91
N ARG A 22 10.35 6.55 -10.64
CA ARG A 22 11.61 6.94 -11.30
C ARG A 22 12.85 6.32 -10.65
N LYS A 23 12.80 5.99 -9.36
CA LYS A 23 13.99 5.76 -8.54
C LYS A 23 14.11 4.38 -7.92
N LEU A 24 13.00 3.66 -7.73
CA LEU A 24 13.01 2.33 -7.13
C LEU A 24 13.01 1.23 -8.21
N PRO A 25 13.81 0.16 -8.05
CA PRO A 25 13.71 -1.01 -8.91
C PRO A 25 12.33 -1.66 -8.76
N GLY A 26 11.73 -2.08 -9.88
CA GLY A 26 10.43 -2.77 -9.89
C GLY A 26 9.19 -1.88 -10.02
N PHE A 27 9.30 -0.55 -9.98
CA PHE A 27 8.15 0.34 -10.16
C PHE A 27 7.91 0.76 -11.63
N GLY A 28 8.93 0.90 -12.48
CA GLY A 28 8.78 1.42 -13.87
C GLY A 28 9.14 0.42 -14.97
N LYS A 29 8.55 0.58 -16.17
CA LYS A 29 8.83 -0.23 -17.38
C LYS A 29 10.15 0.13 -18.09
N GLY A 30 10.98 0.97 -17.49
CA GLY A 30 12.24 1.41 -18.08
C GLY A 30 13.09 2.21 -17.09
N SER A 31 14.10 1.56 -16.52
CA SER A 31 15.45 2.11 -16.39
C SER A 31 16.38 0.98 -16.00
N VAL A 32 17.14 0.53 -16.99
CA VAL A 32 18.24 -0.43 -16.89
C VAL A 32 19.46 0.19 -16.20
N THR A 33 19.40 1.44 -15.72
CA THR A 33 20.63 2.22 -15.49
C THR A 33 21.19 2.18 -14.06
N GLU A 34 20.48 1.67 -13.04
CA GLU A 34 21.03 1.64 -11.67
C GLU A 34 20.67 0.36 -10.90
N ARG A 35 20.91 -0.82 -11.50
CA ARG A 35 20.68 -2.12 -10.83
C ARG A 35 21.55 -2.34 -9.57
N ASN A 36 22.49 -1.47 -9.22
CA ASN A 36 23.64 -1.87 -8.38
C ASN A 36 23.92 -1.01 -7.14
N ASN A 37 22.91 -0.46 -6.45
CA ASN A 37 23.14 -0.07 -5.05
C ASN A 37 21.89 -0.28 -4.19
N GLU A 38 21.78 -1.48 -3.61
CA GLU A 38 20.75 -1.83 -2.64
C GLU A 38 20.66 -0.80 -1.51
N MET A 39 21.80 -0.29 -1.01
CA MET A 39 21.83 0.74 0.04
C MET A 39 21.21 2.06 -0.41
N LYS A 40 21.37 2.44 -1.68
CA LYS A 40 20.74 3.64 -2.26
C LYS A 40 19.23 3.46 -2.40
N SER A 41 18.80 2.30 -2.89
CA SER A 41 17.38 1.95 -3.00
C SER A 41 16.73 1.89 -1.63
N GLU A 42 17.43 1.33 -0.65
CA GLU A 42 17.01 1.29 0.74
C GLU A 42 16.85 2.71 1.33
N SER A 43 17.84 3.58 1.13
CA SER A 43 17.78 4.96 1.60
C SER A 43 16.61 5.73 1.00
N ILE A 44 16.34 5.52 -0.30
CA ILE A 44 15.23 6.15 -1.02
C ILE A 44 13.88 5.66 -0.48
N LEU A 45 13.73 4.35 -0.28
CA LEU A 45 12.47 3.81 0.22
C LEU A 45 12.20 4.26 1.67
N LYS A 46 13.23 4.26 2.54
CA LYS A 46 13.16 4.84 3.89
C LYS A 46 12.68 6.29 3.87
N ALA A 47 13.28 7.10 2.99
CA ALA A 47 12.92 8.50 2.84
C ALA A 47 11.46 8.64 2.42
N ILE A 48 11.03 7.92 1.38
CA ILE A 48 9.64 7.95 0.87
C ILE A 48 8.66 7.57 2.00
N VAL A 49 8.86 6.43 2.66
CA VAL A 49 7.98 5.95 3.74
C VAL A 49 7.88 6.97 4.87
N GLY A 50 9.01 7.57 5.26
CA GLY A 50 9.08 8.55 6.35
C GLY A 50 8.33 9.85 6.09
N ILE A 51 7.99 10.17 4.83
CA ILE A 51 7.26 11.38 4.47
C ILE A 51 5.89 11.11 3.84
N LEU A 52 5.41 9.86 3.82
CA LEU A 52 4.11 9.54 3.22
C LEU A 52 2.99 10.33 3.94
N PRO A 53 2.13 11.07 3.20
CA PRO A 53 0.95 11.70 3.77
C PRO A 53 0.09 10.69 4.52
N SER A 54 -0.61 11.18 5.54
CA SER A 54 -1.45 10.35 6.41
C SER A 54 -2.94 10.53 6.13
N GLU A 55 -3.29 11.54 5.34
CA GLU A 55 -4.65 11.76 4.88
C GLU A 55 -5.09 10.67 3.89
N LYS A 56 -6.28 10.12 4.12
CA LYS A 56 -6.91 9.12 3.26
C LYS A 56 -7.06 9.65 1.83
N GLY A 57 -6.84 8.80 0.83
CA GLY A 57 -6.94 9.17 -0.59
C GLY A 57 -5.78 9.99 -1.13
N SER A 58 -4.78 10.34 -0.29
CA SER A 58 -3.56 11.02 -0.75
C SER A 58 -2.59 10.09 -1.48
N ILE A 59 -2.68 8.79 -1.19
CA ILE A 59 -1.88 7.73 -1.80
C ILE A 59 -2.81 6.54 -2.07
N SER A 60 -2.68 5.86 -3.21
CA SER A 60 -3.49 4.66 -3.50
C SER A 60 -3.03 3.41 -2.75
N CYS A 61 -3.95 2.51 -2.39
CA CYS A 61 -3.60 1.26 -1.69
C CYS A 61 -2.61 0.43 -2.53
N SER A 62 -2.87 0.33 -3.84
CA SER A 62 -1.98 -0.30 -4.81
C SER A 62 -0.54 0.22 -4.79
N PHE A 63 -0.32 1.52 -4.56
CA PHE A 63 1.03 2.07 -4.45
C PHE A 63 1.71 1.67 -3.13
N LEU A 64 1.00 1.72 -2.00
CA LEU A 64 1.52 1.27 -0.71
C LEU A 64 1.93 -0.20 -0.75
N LEU A 65 1.13 -1.01 -1.43
CA LEU A 65 1.37 -2.43 -1.61
C LEU A 65 2.62 -2.71 -2.44
N LYS A 66 2.86 -1.95 -3.52
CA LYS A 66 4.12 -1.99 -4.27
C LYS A 66 5.32 -1.53 -3.43
N LEU A 67 5.15 -0.49 -2.60
CA LEU A 67 6.21 -0.05 -1.68
C LEU A 67 6.58 -1.12 -0.67
N GLN A 68 5.59 -1.83 -0.14
CA GLN A 68 5.82 -2.93 0.79
C GLN A 68 6.57 -4.09 0.13
N GLU A 69 6.27 -4.38 -1.15
CA GLU A 69 6.98 -5.42 -1.89
C GLU A 69 8.46 -5.05 -2.11
N SER A 70 8.74 -3.80 -2.47
CA SER A 70 10.14 -3.32 -2.49
C SER A 70 10.79 -3.30 -1.11
N ALA A 71 10.02 -3.05 -0.04
CA ALA A 71 10.54 -3.10 1.33
C ALA A 71 10.88 -4.53 1.76
N ARG A 72 10.12 -5.52 1.29
CA ARG A 72 10.38 -6.95 1.51
C ARG A 72 11.68 -7.38 0.84
N MET A 73 11.89 -7.00 -0.42
CA MET A 73 13.12 -7.30 -1.16
C MET A 73 14.37 -6.69 -0.53
N LEU A 74 14.24 -5.54 0.12
CA LEU A 74 15.35 -4.82 0.75
C LEU A 74 15.46 -5.09 2.27
N HIS A 75 14.78 -6.14 2.77
CA HIS A 75 14.85 -6.60 4.17
C HIS A 75 14.64 -5.50 5.23
N PHE A 76 13.71 -4.57 4.99
CA PHE A 76 13.45 -3.47 5.93
C PHE A 76 12.91 -3.93 7.29
N CYS A 77 13.13 -3.07 8.30
CA CYS A 77 12.67 -3.31 9.67
C CYS A 77 11.15 -3.39 9.79
N GLU A 78 10.69 -4.16 10.78
CA GLU A 78 9.26 -4.40 11.05
C GLU A 78 8.44 -3.13 11.29
N ASN A 79 9.08 -2.03 11.73
CA ASN A 79 8.39 -0.75 11.92
C ASN A 79 7.87 -0.17 10.59
N ILE A 80 8.66 -0.22 9.52
CA ILE A 80 8.25 0.28 8.20
C ILE A 80 7.10 -0.56 7.65
N LYS A 81 7.17 -1.89 7.80
CA LYS A 81 6.08 -2.79 7.39
C LYS A 81 4.80 -2.45 8.15
N ARG A 82 4.88 -2.25 9.46
CA ARG A 82 3.73 -1.88 10.30
C ARG A 82 3.11 -0.54 9.87
N ASP A 83 3.93 0.47 9.59
CA ASP A 83 3.43 1.78 9.17
C ASP A 83 2.76 1.72 7.79
N LEU A 84 3.27 0.89 6.89
CA LEU A 84 2.65 0.63 5.60
C LEU A 84 1.29 -0.08 5.76
N VAL A 85 1.19 -1.11 6.61
CA VAL A 85 -0.09 -1.78 6.91
C VAL A 85 -1.11 -0.81 7.51
N LYS A 86 -0.69 0.03 8.46
CA LYS A 86 -1.53 1.11 9.03
C LYS A 86 -2.11 2.04 7.97
N LYS A 87 -1.29 2.41 6.98
CA LYS A 87 -1.75 3.28 5.88
C LYS A 87 -2.68 2.53 4.94
N MET A 88 -2.39 1.28 4.58
CA MET A 88 -3.28 0.46 3.74
C MET A 88 -4.64 0.25 4.40
N GLY A 89 -4.68 -0.06 5.69
CA GLY A 89 -5.92 -0.24 6.45
C GLY A 89 -6.85 0.98 6.36
N ARG A 90 -6.32 2.22 6.36
CA ARG A 90 -7.14 3.45 6.27
C ARG A 90 -7.83 3.66 4.91
N GLN A 91 -7.29 3.06 3.86
CA GLN A 91 -7.71 3.28 2.47
C GLN A 91 -8.05 1.97 1.77
N LEU A 92 -8.38 0.94 2.56
CA LEU A 92 -8.70 -0.39 2.05
C LEU A 92 -9.96 -0.36 1.17
N ASP A 93 -10.90 0.54 1.44
CA ASP A 93 -12.10 0.71 0.62
C ASP A 93 -11.83 1.27 -0.78
N GLU A 94 -10.65 1.84 -1.02
CA GLU A 94 -10.22 2.29 -2.35
C GLU A 94 -9.39 1.22 -3.09
N ALA A 95 -9.15 0.06 -2.48
CA ALA A 95 -8.37 -1.02 -3.08
C ALA A 95 -9.22 -1.87 -4.02
N HIS A 96 -8.61 -2.41 -5.07
CA HIS A 96 -9.20 -3.49 -5.83
C HIS A 96 -8.70 -4.83 -5.31
N LEU A 97 -9.48 -5.89 -5.49
CA LEU A 97 -9.06 -7.25 -5.14
C LEU A 97 -7.73 -7.58 -5.84
N SER A 98 -7.57 -7.24 -7.12
CA SER A 98 -6.31 -7.40 -7.87
C SER A 98 -5.09 -6.75 -7.21
N ASP A 99 -5.28 -5.68 -6.45
CA ASP A 99 -4.19 -5.02 -5.74
C ASP A 99 -3.75 -5.82 -4.53
N LEU A 100 -4.66 -6.55 -3.87
CA LEU A 100 -4.42 -7.30 -2.63
C LEU A 100 -3.91 -8.73 -2.89
N LEU A 101 -3.95 -9.15 -4.14
CA LEU A 101 -3.58 -10.47 -4.62
C LEU A 101 -2.09 -10.46 -4.98
N PHE A 102 -1.25 -10.62 -3.95
CA PHE A 102 0.19 -10.76 -4.15
C PHE A 102 0.55 -12.22 -4.35
N PRO A 103 1.25 -12.56 -5.43
CA PRO A 103 1.90 -13.85 -5.48
C PRO A 103 2.99 -13.91 -4.38
N ALA A 104 2.93 -14.90 -3.49
CA ALA A 104 3.85 -15.05 -2.35
C ALA A 104 5.35 -15.03 -2.72
N ASN A 105 5.69 -15.36 -3.97
CA ASN A 105 7.06 -15.39 -4.49
C ASN A 105 7.27 -14.54 -5.76
N GLY A 106 6.31 -13.72 -6.16
CA GLY A 106 6.40 -12.91 -7.38
C GLY A 106 6.07 -13.63 -8.69
N GLU A 107 5.70 -14.91 -8.63
CA GLU A 107 5.26 -15.71 -9.80
C GLU A 107 3.75 -15.64 -9.99
N GLU A 108 3.27 -15.50 -11.23
CA GLU A 108 1.84 -15.32 -11.57
C GLU A 108 0.92 -16.44 -11.05
N ASN A 109 1.48 -17.58 -10.61
CA ASN A 109 0.79 -18.75 -10.07
C ASN A 109 1.08 -19.06 -8.58
N ALA A 110 1.69 -18.14 -7.84
CA ALA A 110 1.98 -18.37 -6.43
C ALA A 110 0.72 -18.34 -5.56
N MET A 111 0.73 -19.09 -4.45
CA MET A 111 -0.24 -18.92 -3.38
C MET A 111 -0.22 -17.47 -2.87
N TYR A 112 -1.39 -16.96 -2.50
CA TYR A 112 -1.53 -15.58 -2.04
C TYR A 112 -0.95 -15.41 -0.63
N ASP A 113 -0.46 -14.21 -0.32
CA ASP A 113 -0.02 -13.85 1.03
C ASP A 113 -1.24 -13.57 1.92
N ASP A 114 -1.85 -14.64 2.43
CA ASP A 114 -3.05 -14.59 3.26
C ASP A 114 -2.80 -13.85 4.57
N GLU A 115 -1.58 -13.97 5.13
CA GLU A 115 -1.20 -13.26 6.35
C GLU A 115 -1.24 -11.74 6.14
N LYS A 116 -0.72 -11.28 5.00
CA LYS A 116 -0.75 -9.86 4.63
C LYS A 116 -2.16 -9.35 4.40
N PHE A 117 -2.99 -10.06 3.66
CA PHE A 117 -4.40 -9.69 3.47
C PHE A 117 -5.12 -9.54 4.82
N ASN A 118 -5.00 -10.56 5.66
CA ASN A 118 -5.58 -10.57 7.00
C ASN A 118 -5.05 -9.42 7.89
N SER A 119 -3.76 -9.09 7.80
CA SER A 119 -3.15 -7.99 8.55
C SER A 119 -3.76 -6.63 8.18
N ILE A 120 -3.97 -6.38 6.88
CA ILE A 120 -4.57 -5.13 6.39
C ILE A 120 -6.05 -5.02 6.80
N VAL A 121 -6.81 -6.11 6.69
CA VAL A 121 -8.22 -6.15 7.13
C VAL A 121 -8.34 -5.95 8.63
N LYS A 122 -7.49 -6.61 9.43
CA LYS A 122 -7.45 -6.42 10.89
C LYS A 122 -7.16 -4.97 11.27
N GLU A 123 -6.25 -4.31 10.57
CA GLU A 123 -5.93 -2.91 10.79
C GLU A 123 -7.13 -2.00 10.44
N PHE A 124 -7.83 -2.26 9.32
CA PHE A 124 -9.08 -1.55 9.00
C PHE A 124 -10.11 -1.68 10.12
N VAL A 125 -10.34 -2.89 10.65
CA VAL A 125 -11.26 -3.13 11.77
C VAL A 125 -10.79 -2.44 13.05
N MET A 126 -9.48 -2.38 13.30
CA MET A 126 -8.92 -1.65 14.44
C MET A 126 -9.18 -0.14 14.34
N ILE A 127 -8.99 0.44 13.16
CA ILE A 127 -9.29 1.86 12.89
C ILE A 127 -10.78 2.13 13.07
N GLU A 128 -11.65 1.26 12.55
CA GLU A 128 -13.11 1.37 12.70
C GLU A 128 -13.54 1.38 14.17
N ARG A 129 -12.93 0.54 15.01
CA ARG A 129 -13.22 0.48 16.45
C ARG A 129 -12.67 1.69 17.23
N GLN A 130 -11.47 2.15 16.90
CA GLN A 130 -10.81 3.23 17.64
C GLN A 130 -11.24 4.63 17.18
N GLN A 131 -11.58 4.76 15.89
CA GLN A 131 -11.85 6.02 15.22
C GLN A 131 -13.07 5.87 14.29
N PRO A 132 -14.27 5.56 14.83
CA PRO A 132 -15.46 5.28 14.02
C PRO A 132 -15.87 6.46 13.13
N ALA A 133 -15.52 7.69 13.51
CA ALA A 133 -15.76 8.89 12.71
C ALA A 133 -14.98 8.92 11.37
N LEU A 134 -13.93 8.11 11.22
CA LEU A 134 -13.15 8.02 9.97
C LEU A 134 -13.66 6.94 9.01
N VAL A 135 -14.59 6.09 9.45
CA VAL A 135 -15.06 4.92 8.70
C VAL A 135 -16.56 5.03 8.48
N PHE A 136 -16.95 5.46 7.28
CA PHE A 136 -18.35 5.58 6.88
C PHE A 136 -18.98 4.20 6.60
N TYR A 137 -20.30 4.12 6.63
CA TYR A 137 -21.02 2.87 6.32
C TYR A 137 -20.73 2.38 4.88
N SER A 138 -20.59 3.29 3.91
CA SER A 138 -20.17 2.98 2.54
C SER A 138 -18.81 2.30 2.48
N THR A 139 -17.82 2.85 3.18
CA THR A 139 -16.47 2.27 3.32
C THR A 139 -16.53 0.83 3.84
N LYS A 140 -17.40 0.53 4.82
CA LYS A 140 -17.58 -0.84 5.34
C LYS A 140 -18.15 -1.80 4.30
N ILE A 141 -19.11 -1.34 3.49
CA ILE A 141 -19.68 -2.14 2.41
C ILE A 141 -18.60 -2.51 1.39
N ASP A 142 -17.78 -1.54 0.98
CA ASP A 142 -16.76 -1.78 -0.05
C ASP A 142 -15.65 -2.71 0.45
N VAL A 143 -15.22 -2.57 1.71
CA VAL A 143 -14.33 -3.56 2.34
C VAL A 143 -14.99 -4.94 2.46
N GLY A 144 -16.29 -4.99 2.78
CA GLY A 144 -17.04 -6.25 2.83
C GLY A 144 -17.05 -7.00 1.49
N LYS A 145 -17.25 -6.28 0.37
CA LYS A 145 -17.16 -6.86 -0.99
C LYS A 145 -15.75 -7.37 -1.30
N LEU A 146 -14.71 -6.67 -0.85
CA LEU A 146 -13.32 -7.12 -1.03
C LEU A 146 -13.05 -8.42 -0.28
N VAL A 147 -13.53 -8.53 0.96
CA VAL A 147 -13.40 -9.76 1.77
C VAL A 147 -14.19 -10.90 1.14
N ASP A 148 -15.42 -10.65 0.70
CA ASP A 148 -16.25 -11.66 0.03
C ASP A 148 -15.58 -12.16 -1.26
N GLY A 149 -15.09 -11.26 -2.11
CA GLY A 149 -14.37 -11.63 -3.33
C GLY A 149 -13.07 -12.40 -3.08
N TYR A 150 -12.37 -12.12 -1.98
CA TYR A 150 -11.21 -12.91 -1.55
C TYR A 150 -11.62 -14.32 -1.13
N LEU A 151 -12.66 -14.46 -0.29
CA LEU A 151 -13.15 -15.75 0.19
C LEU A 151 -13.67 -16.62 -0.94
N MET A 152 -14.45 -16.07 -1.87
CA MET A 152 -14.97 -16.78 -3.05
C MET A 152 -13.87 -17.45 -3.87
N ARG A 153 -12.72 -16.77 -4.00
CA ARG A 153 -11.55 -17.33 -4.66
C ARG A 153 -10.92 -18.46 -3.87
N GLU A 154 -10.73 -18.27 -2.56
CA GLU A 154 -10.08 -19.27 -1.69
C GLU A 154 -10.82 -20.61 -1.72
N ILE A 155 -12.17 -20.56 -1.77
CA ILE A 155 -13.04 -21.74 -1.86
C ILE A 155 -13.24 -22.26 -3.29
N GLY A 156 -12.59 -21.67 -4.31
CA GLY A 156 -12.66 -22.13 -5.69
C GLY A 156 -13.98 -21.85 -6.42
N ILE A 157 -14.80 -20.95 -5.90
CA ILE A 157 -16.06 -20.52 -6.53
C ILE A 157 -15.77 -19.23 -7.30
N ALA A 158 -15.10 -19.34 -8.45
CA ALA A 158 -15.01 -18.22 -9.39
C ALA A 158 -16.36 -18.12 -10.13
N GLY A 159 -17.07 -17.01 -9.92
CA GLY A 159 -18.28 -16.64 -10.68
C GLY A 159 -17.97 -16.23 -12.11
#